data_AF-A0A0L0VIN1-F1
#
_entry.id   AF-A0A0L0VIN1-F1
#
_cell.length_a   1.000
_cell.length_b   1.000
_cell.length_c   1.000
_cell.angle_alpha   90.00
_cell.angle_beta   90.00
_cell.angle_gamma   90.00
#
_symmetry.space_group_name_H-M   'P 1'
#
loop_
_entity.id
_entity.type
_entity.pdbx_description
1 polymer ?
#
loop_
_entity_poly.entity_id
_entity_poly.type
_entity_poly.pdbx_seq_one_letter_code
_entity_poly.pdbx_strand_id
1 'polypeptide(L)'
;MFIAERVQRSYIIFLAVIALTLLSHVQLSSPPGPQHCTQTFIDNDGNNKANCQNQDGNRFECALVNCHTGGRDTPAKTHPYSGFKFHKCQRVRDDNFYTVAPEIIAELHPNKYSDQGSFVYAFTGGVNHQCNKTSKLPQNYARVWCNSCTLIPVEPDSNFGN
;
A
#
# COMPACT_ATOMS: atom_id res chain seq x y z
N MET A 1 26.89 -52.37 32.34
CA MET A 1 26.26 -51.05 32.56
C MET A 1 26.92 -50.01 31.63
N PHE A 2 26.79 -50.17 30.30
CA PHE A 2 27.41 -49.26 29.29
C PHE A 2 26.45 -48.93 28.12
N ILE A 3 25.28 -49.57 28.08
CA ILE A 3 24.31 -49.44 26.96
C ILE A 3 23.38 -48.24 27.20
N ALA A 4 23.01 -47.97 28.46
CA ALA A 4 22.11 -46.87 28.83
C ALA A 4 22.69 -45.47 28.51
N GLU A 5 23.98 -45.25 28.76
CA GLU A 5 24.63 -43.96 28.47
C GLU A 5 24.76 -43.66 26.97
N ARG A 6 24.92 -44.70 26.13
CA ARG A 6 24.98 -44.52 24.66
C ARG A 6 23.63 -44.13 24.08
N VAL A 7 22.54 -44.70 24.58
CA VAL A 7 21.18 -44.38 24.14
C VAL A 7 20.81 -42.93 24.50
N GLN A 8 21.19 -42.49 25.69
CA GLN A 8 20.87 -41.14 26.18
C GLN A 8 21.58 -40.04 25.38
N ARG A 9 22.85 -40.26 24.98
CA ARG A 9 23.59 -39.31 24.13
C ARG A 9 23.01 -39.21 22.72
N SER A 10 22.63 -40.34 22.12
CA SER A 10 22.01 -40.35 20.80
C SER A 10 20.65 -39.64 20.80
N TYR A 11 19.86 -39.79 21.87
CA TYR A 11 18.57 -39.13 22.00
C TYR A 11 18.68 -37.60 22.10
N ILE A 12 19.68 -37.09 22.83
CA ILE A 12 19.96 -35.65 22.94
C ILE A 12 20.36 -35.07 21.57
N ILE A 13 21.20 -35.79 20.81
CA ILE A 13 21.61 -35.34 19.47
C ILE A 13 20.40 -35.31 18.52
N PHE A 14 19.54 -36.33 18.56
CA PHE A 14 18.33 -36.37 17.74
C PHE A 14 17.38 -35.21 18.06
N LEU A 15 17.13 -34.93 19.33
CA LEU A 15 16.29 -33.81 19.75
C LEU A 15 16.88 -32.46 19.33
N ALA A 16 18.20 -32.28 19.42
CA ALA A 16 18.87 -31.06 18.99
C ALA A 16 18.74 -30.84 17.47
N VAL A 17 18.88 -31.90 16.66
CA VAL A 17 18.70 -31.83 15.20
C VAL A 17 17.26 -31.50 14.83
N ILE A 18 16.27 -32.09 15.50
CA ILE A 18 14.85 -31.79 15.28
C ILE A 18 14.53 -30.34 15.68
N ALA A 19 15.08 -29.85 16.79
CA ALA A 19 14.91 -28.46 17.19
C ALA A 19 15.52 -27.51 16.15
N LEU A 20 16.73 -27.80 15.64
CA LEU A 20 17.40 -27.00 14.62
C LEU A 20 16.65 -26.99 13.28
N THR A 21 16.07 -28.11 12.86
CA THR A 21 15.25 -28.16 11.63
C THR A 21 13.90 -27.48 11.82
N LEU A 22 13.31 -27.48 13.01
CA LEU A 22 12.08 -26.71 13.29
C LEU A 22 12.34 -25.20 13.32
N LEU A 23 13.49 -24.76 13.86
CA LEU A 23 13.88 -23.35 13.89
C LEU A 23 14.17 -22.76 12.51
N SER A 24 14.67 -23.55 11.54
CA SER A 24 14.95 -23.06 10.18
C SER A 24 13.70 -22.75 9.35
N HIS A 25 12.50 -23.15 9.80
CA HIS A 25 11.23 -22.86 9.12
C HIS A 25 10.49 -21.65 9.71
N VAL A 26 11.02 -21.04 10.77
CA VAL A 26 10.50 -19.76 11.26
C VAL A 26 11.06 -18.67 10.34
N GLN A 27 10.47 -18.54 9.15
CA GLN A 27 10.65 -17.35 8.33
C GLN A 27 10.05 -16.18 9.11
N LEU A 28 10.90 -15.45 9.85
CA LEU A 28 10.59 -14.08 10.25
C LEU A 28 10.41 -13.31 8.94
N SER A 29 9.17 -13.21 8.47
CA SER A 29 8.81 -12.28 7.42
C SER A 29 9.20 -10.90 7.94
N SER A 30 10.28 -10.36 7.39
CA SER A 30 10.66 -8.99 7.70
C SER A 30 9.45 -8.11 7.36
N PRO A 31 9.08 -7.15 8.23
CA PRO A 31 7.96 -6.27 7.93
C PRO A 31 8.18 -5.68 6.53
N PRO A 32 7.13 -5.61 5.68
CA PRO A 32 7.25 -5.04 4.35
C PRO A 32 7.97 -3.69 4.46
N GLY A 33 9.00 -3.50 3.65
CA GLY A 33 9.66 -2.20 3.53
C GLY A 33 8.67 -1.12 3.07
N PRO A 34 9.13 0.13 2.86
CA PRO A 34 8.25 1.19 2.37
C PRO A 34 7.50 0.75 1.10
N GLN A 35 6.18 0.92 1.10
CA GLN A 35 5.28 0.53 0.02
C GLN A 35 4.87 1.75 -0.79
N HIS A 36 4.94 1.65 -2.11
CA HIS A 36 4.53 2.70 -3.02
C HIS A 36 3.11 2.42 -3.52
N CYS A 37 2.15 3.28 -3.17
CA CYS A 37 0.74 3.14 -3.55
C CYS A 37 0.49 3.61 -4.97
N THR A 38 1.14 2.98 -5.95
CA THR A 38 1.14 3.45 -7.33
C THR A 38 -0.21 3.29 -8.02
N GLN A 39 -0.90 2.17 -7.78
CA GLN A 39 -2.16 1.84 -8.42
C GLN A 39 -3.34 2.43 -7.69
N THR A 40 -3.49 2.10 -6.41
CA THR A 40 -4.68 2.46 -5.65
C THR A 40 -4.28 2.92 -4.26
N PHE A 41 -4.97 3.94 -3.76
CA PHE A 41 -4.90 4.37 -2.38
C PHE A 41 -6.31 4.74 -1.93
N ILE A 42 -6.71 4.26 -0.77
CA ILE A 42 -8.01 4.56 -0.15
C ILE A 42 -7.73 4.88 1.31
N ASP A 43 -7.91 6.14 1.69
CA ASP A 43 -8.05 6.54 3.08
C ASP A 43 -9.41 6.03 3.58
N ASN A 44 -9.40 5.08 4.51
CA ASN A 44 -10.61 4.63 5.17
C ASN A 44 -10.95 5.64 6.26
N ASP A 45 -11.57 6.74 5.83
CA ASP A 45 -12.06 7.82 6.68
C ASP A 45 -12.79 7.21 7.90
N GLY A 46 -12.23 7.45 9.09
CA GLY A 46 -12.75 6.94 10.37
C GLY A 46 -11.89 5.89 11.07
N ASN A 47 -11.01 5.18 10.35
CA ASN A 47 -10.19 4.10 10.94
C ASN A 47 -8.68 4.39 10.98
N ASN A 48 -8.25 5.58 10.55
CA ASN A 48 -6.84 5.99 10.49
C ASN A 48 -5.95 4.98 9.74
N LYS A 49 -6.53 4.33 8.72
CA LYS A 49 -5.92 3.26 7.94
C LYS A 49 -6.11 3.54 6.46
N ALA A 50 -5.05 3.33 5.69
CA ALA A 50 -5.07 3.38 4.25
C ALA A 50 -4.96 1.97 3.66
N ASN A 51 -5.78 1.70 2.65
CA ASN A 51 -5.61 0.55 1.77
C ASN A 51 -4.84 0.98 0.52
N CYS A 52 -3.75 0.28 0.24
CA CYS A 52 -2.76 0.63 -0.75
C CYS A 52 -2.56 -0.53 -1.72
N GLN A 53 -2.43 -0.24 -3.01
CA GLN A 53 -2.05 -1.23 -4.02
C GLN A 53 -0.85 -0.72 -4.81
N ASN A 54 0.17 -1.57 -4.91
CA ASN A 54 1.37 -1.28 -5.68
C ASN A 54 1.22 -1.72 -7.16
N GLN A 55 2.26 -1.49 -7.96
CA GLN A 55 2.27 -1.82 -9.39
C GLN A 55 2.30 -3.32 -9.68
N ASP A 56 2.75 -4.12 -8.72
CA ASP A 56 2.78 -5.58 -8.80
C ASP A 56 1.42 -6.19 -8.42
N GLY A 57 0.43 -5.36 -8.09
CA GLY A 57 -0.91 -5.76 -7.68
C GLY A 57 -1.03 -6.14 -6.20
N ASN A 58 0.08 -6.11 -5.44
CA ASN A 58 0.08 -6.41 -4.01
C ASN A 58 -0.72 -5.37 -3.23
N ARG A 59 -1.55 -5.85 -2.31
CA ARG A 59 -2.42 -5.02 -1.47
C ARG A 59 -1.86 -4.93 -0.06
N PHE A 60 -1.89 -3.75 0.51
CA PHE A 60 -1.36 -3.47 1.83
C PHE A 60 -2.32 -2.60 2.63
N GLU A 61 -2.41 -2.88 3.93
CA GLU A 61 -3.04 -1.98 4.89
C GLU A 61 -1.94 -1.24 5.65
N CYS A 62 -2.04 0.08 5.72
CA CYS A 62 -1.05 0.93 6.41
C CYS A 62 -1.77 1.86 7.37
N ALA A 63 -1.18 2.17 8.53
CA ALA A 63 -1.67 3.28 9.33
C ALA A 63 -1.45 4.60 8.57
N LEU A 64 -2.45 5.47 8.52
CA LEU A 64 -2.39 6.70 7.71
C LEU A 64 -1.25 7.63 8.16
N VAL A 65 -0.94 7.63 9.47
CA VAL A 65 0.21 8.37 10.06
C VAL A 65 1.58 7.92 9.51
N ASN A 66 1.66 6.70 8.98
CA ASN A 66 2.88 6.16 8.36
C ASN A 66 2.93 6.43 6.85
N CYS A 67 1.88 7.02 6.30
CA CYS A 67 1.78 7.40 4.90
C CYS A 67 2.28 8.83 4.69
N HIS A 68 2.96 9.05 3.56
CA HIS A 68 3.71 10.26 3.31
C HIS A 68 3.90 10.55 1.82
N THR A 69 4.27 11.80 1.57
CA THR A 69 4.70 12.28 0.26
C THR A 69 6.22 12.18 0.13
N GLY A 70 6.75 12.50 -1.06
CA GLY A 70 8.18 12.42 -1.35
C GLY A 70 8.59 11.07 -1.93
N GLY A 71 9.78 10.59 -1.55
CA GLY A 71 10.34 9.33 -2.01
C GLY A 71 10.34 8.24 -0.93
N ARG A 72 10.74 7.02 -1.33
CA ARG A 72 10.80 5.80 -0.51
C ARG A 72 11.29 6.00 0.93
N ASP A 73 12.37 6.75 1.10
CA ASP A 73 13.06 6.89 2.39
C ASP A 73 12.71 8.20 3.12
N THR A 74 11.67 8.88 2.65
CA THR A 74 11.25 10.17 3.21
C THR A 74 10.49 9.97 4.53
N PRO A 75 10.85 10.65 5.63
CA PRO A 75 10.13 10.50 6.88
C PRO A 75 8.72 11.12 6.82
N ALA A 76 7.70 10.33 7.20
CA ALA A 76 6.31 10.80 7.24
C ALA A 76 6.09 12.05 8.10
N LYS A 77 6.87 12.20 9.17
CA LYS A 77 6.83 13.40 10.03
C LYS A 77 7.14 14.70 9.27
N THR A 78 8.02 14.64 8.28
CA THR A 78 8.47 15.82 7.51
C THR A 78 7.67 16.02 6.23
N HIS A 79 7.07 14.95 5.70
CA HIS A 79 6.32 14.95 4.45
C HIS A 79 4.98 14.24 4.64
N PRO A 80 4.13 14.69 5.58
CA PRO A 80 2.93 13.96 5.94
C PRO A 80 1.99 13.77 4.76
N TYR A 81 1.16 12.71 4.81
CA TYR A 81 0.11 12.48 3.82
C TYR A 81 -0.80 13.71 3.61
N SER A 82 -1.06 14.52 4.64
CA SER A 82 -1.86 15.74 4.52
C SER A 82 -1.31 16.77 3.50
N GLY A 83 -0.03 16.70 3.15
CA GLY A 83 0.56 17.52 2.10
C GLY A 83 0.35 16.98 0.68
N PHE A 84 -0.23 15.78 0.54
CA PHE A 84 -0.46 15.13 -0.75
C PHE A 84 -1.52 15.86 -1.56
N LYS A 85 -1.25 16.09 -2.84
CA LYS A 85 -2.21 16.72 -3.75
C LYS A 85 -1.95 16.31 -5.18
N PHE A 86 -3.04 16.17 -5.93
CA PHE A 86 -2.98 16.17 -7.39
C PHE A 86 -3.16 17.58 -7.92
N HIS A 87 -2.60 17.82 -9.09
CA HIS A 87 -2.72 19.09 -9.78
C HIS A 87 -3.49 18.95 -11.09
N LYS A 88 -4.16 20.03 -11.50
CA LYS A 88 -4.90 20.10 -12.77
C LYS A 88 -5.90 18.95 -12.91
N CYS A 89 -6.74 18.80 -11.91
CA CYS A 89 -7.83 17.84 -11.91
C CYS A 89 -9.08 18.48 -12.50
N GLN A 90 -9.92 17.66 -13.13
CA GLN A 90 -11.22 18.07 -13.66
C GLN A 90 -12.29 17.26 -12.95
N ARG A 91 -13.37 17.91 -12.53
CA ARG A 91 -14.53 17.22 -11.97
C ARG A 91 -15.20 16.37 -13.05
N VAL A 92 -15.53 15.13 -12.72
CA VAL A 92 -16.27 14.20 -13.58
C VAL A 92 -17.62 13.93 -12.94
N ARG A 93 -18.71 14.02 -13.70
CA ARG A 93 -20.03 13.59 -13.23
C ARG A 93 -20.14 12.07 -13.25
N ASP A 94 -20.93 11.53 -12.33
CA ASP A 94 -21.15 10.09 -12.17
C ASP A 94 -21.84 9.43 -13.38
N ASP A 95 -22.35 10.21 -14.34
CA ASP A 95 -23.03 9.75 -15.55
C ASP A 95 -22.10 9.57 -16.76
N ASN A 96 -20.77 9.67 -16.61
CA ASN A 96 -19.78 9.54 -17.69
C ASN A 96 -19.92 10.58 -18.84
N PHE A 97 -20.74 11.62 -18.68
CA PHE A 97 -20.88 12.70 -19.68
C PHE A 97 -20.16 13.98 -19.23
N TYR A 98 -19.19 14.40 -20.04
CA TYR A 98 -18.43 15.66 -19.90
C TYR A 98 -19.31 16.87 -20.29
N THR A 99 -20.41 17.12 -19.58
CA THR A 99 -21.38 18.19 -19.94
C THR A 99 -21.36 19.41 -19.04
N VAL A 100 -20.33 19.57 -18.22
CA VAL A 100 -20.05 20.84 -17.54
C VAL A 100 -18.67 21.29 -17.98
N ALA A 101 -18.52 22.57 -18.32
CA ALA A 101 -17.21 23.15 -18.62
C ALA A 101 -16.20 22.68 -17.56
N PRO A 102 -15.03 22.12 -17.95
CA PRO A 102 -14.13 21.49 -17.01
C PRO A 102 -13.67 22.54 -15.99
N GLU A 103 -14.20 22.47 -14.77
CA GLU A 103 -13.65 23.21 -13.65
C GLU A 103 -12.27 22.63 -13.38
N ILE A 104 -11.23 23.39 -13.74
CA ILE A 104 -9.85 22.99 -13.51
C ILE A 104 -9.53 23.29 -12.05
N ILE A 105 -9.46 22.24 -11.25
CA ILE A 105 -9.02 22.32 -9.86
C ILE A 105 -7.49 22.34 -9.85
N ALA A 106 -6.94 23.43 -9.32
CA ALA A 106 -5.49 23.64 -9.28
C ALA A 106 -4.78 22.63 -8.37
N GLU A 107 -5.37 22.34 -7.20
CA GLU A 107 -4.87 21.40 -6.21
C GLU A 107 -6.02 20.59 -5.60
N LEU A 108 -5.88 19.26 -5.56
CA LEU A 108 -6.90 18.34 -5.06
C LEU A 108 -6.27 17.40 -4.03
N HIS A 109 -6.78 17.40 -2.79
CA HIS A 109 -6.42 16.41 -1.78
C HIS A 109 -7.43 15.25 -1.81
N PRO A 110 -7.08 14.07 -2.34
CA PRO A 110 -8.01 12.97 -2.51
C PRO A 110 -8.08 12.07 -1.27
N ASN A 111 -9.30 11.66 -0.89
CA ASN A 111 -9.51 10.56 0.07
C ASN A 111 -9.14 9.22 -0.58
N LYS A 112 -9.40 9.07 -1.88
CA LYS A 112 -9.00 7.87 -2.65
C LYS A 112 -8.54 8.23 -4.06
N TYR A 113 -7.65 7.41 -4.61
CA TYR A 113 -7.33 7.46 -6.03
C TYR A 113 -7.06 6.08 -6.63
N SER A 114 -7.24 6.00 -7.95
CA SER A 114 -6.91 4.85 -8.77
C SER A 114 -6.24 5.29 -10.07
N ASP A 115 -5.15 4.63 -10.40
CA ASP A 115 -4.37 4.82 -11.61
C ASP A 115 -4.99 4.01 -12.78
N GLN A 116 -5.41 4.70 -13.84
CA GLN A 116 -5.97 4.07 -15.05
C GLN A 116 -5.18 4.43 -16.32
N GLY A 117 -3.86 4.34 -16.24
CA GLY A 117 -2.99 4.51 -17.42
C GLY A 117 -2.76 5.97 -17.81
N SER A 118 -3.68 6.59 -18.54
CA SER A 118 -3.52 8.00 -19.00
C SER A 118 -3.93 9.02 -17.93
N PHE A 119 -4.76 8.61 -16.98
CA PHE A 119 -5.31 9.47 -15.94
C PHE A 119 -5.21 8.83 -14.56
N VAL A 120 -5.32 9.68 -13.54
CA VAL A 120 -5.62 9.24 -12.18
C VAL A 120 -7.04 9.67 -11.86
N TYR A 121 -7.87 8.71 -11.49
CA TYR A 121 -9.18 9.02 -10.92
C TYR A 121 -9.01 9.25 -9.43
N ALA A 122 -9.40 10.43 -8.98
CA ALA A 122 -9.33 10.87 -7.60
C ALA A 122 -10.73 11.16 -7.10
N PHE A 123 -10.99 10.87 -5.83
CA PHE A 123 -12.28 11.17 -5.20
C PHE A 123 -12.05 11.93 -3.92
N THR A 124 -12.81 13.00 -3.75
CA THR A 124 -12.82 13.82 -2.55
C THR A 124 -14.24 14.31 -2.29
N GLY A 125 -14.66 14.30 -1.03
CA GLY A 125 -15.94 14.89 -0.61
C GLY A 125 -17.17 14.43 -1.40
N GLY A 126 -17.23 13.16 -1.82
CA GLY A 126 -18.37 12.65 -2.59
C GLY A 126 -18.28 12.83 -4.11
N VAL A 127 -17.17 13.36 -4.64
CA VAL A 127 -17.07 13.77 -6.04
C VAL A 127 -15.87 13.13 -6.73
N ASN A 128 -16.10 12.59 -7.93
CA ASN A 128 -15.07 12.05 -8.80
C ASN A 128 -14.35 13.14 -9.59
N HIS A 129 -13.04 12.95 -9.73
CA HIS A 129 -12.14 13.84 -10.45
C HIS A 129 -11.19 13.03 -11.31
N GLN A 130 -10.86 13.57 -12.48
CA GLN A 130 -9.86 13.04 -13.39
C GLN A 130 -8.66 13.99 -13.39
N CYS A 131 -7.53 13.48 -12.93
CA CYS A 131 -6.29 14.23 -12.85
C CYS A 131 -5.33 13.76 -13.96
N ASN A 132 -4.77 14.71 -14.69
CA ASN A 132 -3.87 14.41 -15.80
C ASN A 132 -2.48 14.00 -15.28
N LYS A 133 -1.97 12.86 -15.74
CA LYS A 133 -0.58 12.43 -15.52
C LYS A 133 0.38 13.17 -16.47
N THR A 134 0.44 14.49 -16.39
CA THR A 134 1.33 15.20 -17.30
C THR A 134 2.78 14.92 -16.91
N SER A 135 3.54 14.33 -17.84
CA SER A 135 4.95 13.89 -17.71
C SER A 135 5.97 15.00 -17.38
N LYS A 136 5.52 16.26 -17.33
CA LYS A 136 6.38 17.44 -17.13
C LYS A 136 6.48 17.93 -15.69
N LEU A 137 5.68 17.37 -14.76
CA LEU A 137 5.75 17.75 -13.34
C LEU A 137 6.09 16.51 -12.50
N PRO A 138 7.22 16.51 -11.75
CA PRO A 138 7.53 15.43 -10.82
C PRO A 138 6.43 15.20 -9.77
N GLN A 139 5.60 16.22 -9.52
CA GLN A 139 4.47 16.16 -8.58
C GLN A 139 3.32 15.23 -9.02
N ASN A 140 3.09 15.02 -10.32
CA ASN A 140 1.99 14.13 -10.77
C ASN A 140 2.34 12.63 -10.74
N TYR A 141 3.61 12.31 -10.49
CA TYR A 141 4.10 10.97 -10.15
C TYR A 141 4.22 10.73 -8.66
N ALA A 142 4.10 11.77 -7.82
CA ALA A 142 4.06 11.58 -6.39
C ALA A 142 2.83 10.73 -6.10
N ARG A 143 3.05 9.48 -5.73
CA ARG A 143 2.05 8.63 -5.11
C ARG A 143 2.44 8.52 -3.66
N VAL A 144 1.47 8.16 -2.86
CA VAL A 144 1.70 8.02 -1.43
C VAL A 144 2.65 6.85 -1.22
N TRP A 145 3.68 7.09 -0.41
CA TRP A 145 4.49 6.04 0.17
C TRP A 145 3.94 5.76 1.57
N CYS A 146 3.90 4.49 1.97
CA CYS A 146 3.50 4.11 3.31
C CYS A 146 4.53 3.16 3.91
N ASN A 147 4.88 3.41 5.16
CA ASN A 147 5.81 2.58 5.92
C ASN A 147 5.07 1.61 6.84
N SER A 148 5.74 0.50 7.20
CA SER A 148 5.24 -0.45 8.19
C SER A 148 3.82 -0.97 7.86
N CYS A 149 3.60 -1.32 6.60
CA CYS A 149 2.32 -1.84 6.14
C CYS A 149 2.22 -3.35 6.34
N THR A 150 0.99 -3.85 6.43
CA THR A 150 0.67 -5.28 6.48
C THR A 150 0.17 -5.73 5.12
N LEU A 151 0.73 -6.81 4.57
CA LEU A 151 0.24 -7.41 3.33
C LEU A 151 -1.18 -7.96 3.57
N ILE A 152 -2.12 -7.61 2.71
CA ILE A 152 -3.48 -8.17 2.70
C ILE A 152 -3.43 -9.41 1.79
N PRO A 153 -3.67 -10.62 2.33
CA PRO A 153 -3.72 -11.82 1.52
C PRO A 153 -4.76 -11.67 0.42
N VAL A 154 -4.37 -12.00 -0.82
CA VAL A 154 -5.34 -12.13 -1.90
C VAL A 154 -6.08 -13.43 -1.63
N GLU A 155 -7.33 -13.35 -1.19
CA GLU A 155 -8.17 -14.55 -1.12
C GLU A 155 -8.28 -15.15 -2.54
N PRO A 156 -8.05 -16.46 -2.72
CA PRO A 156 -8.01 -17.07 -4.05
C PRO A 156 -9.30 -16.91 -4.88
N ASP A 157 -10.45 -16.60 -4.29
CA ASP A 157 -11.73 -16.55 -5.00
C ASP A 157 -12.73 -15.57 -4.37
N SER A 158 -12.41 -14.28 -4.33
CA SER A 158 -13.46 -13.26 -4.26
C SER A 158 -13.44 -12.40 -5.51
N ASN A 159 -14.32 -12.78 -6.45
CA ASN A 159 -14.84 -11.89 -7.49
C ASN A 159 -15.28 -10.57 -6.83
N PHE A 160 -14.38 -9.59 -6.78
CA PHE A 160 -14.77 -8.21 -6.54
C PHE A 160 -15.24 -7.62 -7.88
N GLY A 161 -16.49 -7.94 -8.21
CA GLY A 161 -17.26 -7.21 -9.19
C GLY A 161 -17.70 -5.86 -8.62
N ASN A 162 -17.24 -4.78 -9.24
CA ASN A 162 -18.07 -3.79 -9.94
C ASN A 162 -17.20 -2.59 -10.36
#